data_AF-A0A969F7M9-F1
#
_entry.id   AF-A0A969F7M9-F1
#
_cell.length_a   1.000
_cell.length_b   1.000
_cell.length_c   1.000
_cell.angle_alpha   90.00
_cell.angle_beta   90.00
_cell.angle_gamma   90.00
#
_symmetry.space_group_name_H-M   'P 1'
#
loop_
_entity.id
_entity.type
_entity.pdbx_description
1 polymer ?
#
loop_
_entity_poly.entity_id
_entity_poly.type
_entity_poly.pdbx_seq_one_letter_code
_entity_poly.pdbx_strand_id
1 'polypeptide(L)'
;MNFFTQILHLVGSGAVAYITSSNIRNSQTRPNLLAGFQLAESGSVPFLEALSQRAAAEGDDWLAEKLSRHAQDERKHGQIFAHALKQLNKQVIDFKQVPQTTADGKPDERRRSPFFDAYYEGYSRENMSPEKIDWIVFFASTHILELDACKDFVRMAKALPDDAQSANLAQGILSIAQDEKGHAAYLLEALERRLPHAQVTALVDEWRTRKVNALLAMVGNLIQRNGQQPSLVQDGVPAEMSEGVAERKELAAI
;
A
#
# COMPACT_ATOMS: atom_id res chain seq x y z
N MET A 1 18.84 -10.85 -13.44
CA MET A 1 18.05 -11.82 -12.63
C MET A 1 18.22 -13.23 -13.22
N ASN A 2 18.18 -14.30 -12.43
CA ASN A 2 18.26 -15.67 -12.98
C ASN A 2 16.90 -16.19 -13.51
N PHE A 3 16.94 -17.21 -14.37
CA PHE A 3 15.76 -17.76 -15.06
C PHE A 3 14.69 -18.32 -14.11
N PHE A 4 15.09 -18.97 -13.01
CA PHE A 4 14.16 -19.52 -12.02
C PHE A 4 13.43 -18.41 -11.26
N THR A 5 14.14 -17.35 -10.85
CA THR A 5 13.52 -16.17 -10.23
C THR A 5 12.53 -15.48 -11.18
N GLN A 6 12.82 -15.48 -12.49
CA GLN A 6 11.89 -14.94 -13.49
C GLN A 6 10.59 -15.75 -13.60
N ILE A 7 10.67 -17.09 -13.56
CA ILE A 7 9.48 -17.97 -13.52
C ILE A 7 8.70 -17.75 -12.22
N LEU A 8 9.38 -17.70 -11.08
CA LEU A 8 8.74 -17.48 -9.78
C LEU A 8 8.11 -16.09 -9.68
N HIS A 9 8.72 -15.07 -10.30
CA HIS A 9 8.12 -13.76 -10.46
C HIS A 9 6.82 -13.82 -11.28
N LEU A 10 6.83 -14.51 -12.42
CA LEU A 10 5.63 -14.69 -13.24
C LEU A 10 4.51 -15.41 -12.46
N VAL A 11 4.85 -16.47 -11.73
CA VAL A 11 3.89 -17.23 -10.91
C VAL A 11 3.38 -16.38 -9.75
N GLY A 12 4.27 -15.71 -9.01
CA GLY A 12 3.94 -14.87 -7.87
C GLY A 12 3.08 -13.66 -8.27
N SER A 13 3.48 -12.93 -9.32
CA SER A 13 2.70 -11.83 -9.87
C SER A 13 1.37 -12.31 -10.46
N GLY A 14 1.32 -13.50 -11.08
CA GLY A 14 0.09 -14.11 -11.58
C GLY A 14 -0.88 -14.46 -10.45
N ALA A 15 -0.38 -15.02 -9.34
CA ALA A 15 -1.18 -15.33 -8.17
C ALA A 15 -1.71 -14.06 -7.48
N VAL A 16 -0.86 -13.05 -7.28
CA VAL A 16 -1.28 -11.74 -6.75
C VAL A 16 -2.36 -11.13 -7.63
N ALA A 17 -2.14 -11.07 -8.94
CA ALA A 17 -3.12 -10.55 -9.90
C ALA A 17 -4.43 -11.33 -9.85
N TYR A 18 -4.40 -12.66 -9.80
CA TYR A 18 -5.61 -13.48 -9.70
C TYR A 18 -6.38 -13.19 -8.40
N ILE A 19 -5.68 -13.15 -7.26
CA ILE A 19 -6.30 -12.91 -5.95
C ILE A 19 -6.89 -11.50 -5.90
N THR A 20 -6.14 -10.47 -6.29
CA THR A 20 -6.62 -9.08 -6.26
C THR A 20 -7.76 -8.85 -7.25
N SER A 21 -7.69 -9.40 -8.47
CA SER A 21 -8.77 -9.34 -9.45
C SER A 21 -10.02 -10.09 -9.00
N SER A 22 -9.88 -11.26 -8.39
CA SER A 22 -11.02 -12.00 -7.82
C SER A 22 -11.68 -11.21 -6.68
N ASN A 23 -10.86 -10.69 -5.76
CA ASN A 23 -11.34 -9.98 -4.58
C ASN A 23 -11.99 -8.63 -4.93
N ILE A 24 -11.43 -7.88 -5.88
CA ILE A 24 -12.01 -6.58 -6.29
C ILE A 24 -13.32 -6.78 -7.06
N ARG A 25 -13.45 -7.87 -7.82
CA ARG A 25 -14.66 -8.17 -8.58
C ARG A 25 -15.81 -8.59 -7.66
N ASN A 26 -15.54 -9.44 -6.67
CA ASN A 26 -16.54 -9.95 -5.73
C ASN A 26 -16.97 -8.88 -4.71
N SER A 27 -18.28 -8.60 -4.65
CA SER A 27 -18.86 -7.57 -3.78
C SER A 27 -18.68 -7.82 -2.28
N GLN A 28 -18.50 -9.08 -1.86
CA GLN A 28 -18.28 -9.44 -0.45
C GLN A 28 -16.85 -9.16 0.01
N THR A 29 -15.87 -9.36 -0.87
CA THR A 29 -14.44 -9.20 -0.56
C THR A 29 -13.90 -7.83 -0.94
N ARG A 30 -14.53 -7.15 -1.90
CA ARG A 30 -14.12 -5.83 -2.41
C ARG A 30 -13.94 -4.79 -1.29
N PRO A 31 -14.87 -4.63 -0.32
CA PRO A 31 -14.68 -3.66 0.75
C PRO A 31 -13.39 -3.90 1.56
N ASN A 32 -13.10 -5.15 1.90
CA ASN A 32 -11.91 -5.47 2.68
C ASN A 32 -10.62 -5.15 1.92
N LEU A 33 -10.61 -5.45 0.62
CA LEU A 33 -9.49 -5.13 -0.27
C LEU A 33 -9.27 -3.61 -0.38
N LEU A 34 -10.35 -2.85 -0.63
CA LEU A 34 -10.30 -1.39 -0.72
C LEU A 34 -9.82 -0.75 0.59
N ALA A 35 -10.26 -1.26 1.73
CA ALA A 35 -9.77 -0.81 3.04
C ALA A 35 -8.28 -1.10 3.26
N GLY A 36 -7.81 -2.27 2.82
CA GLY A 36 -6.39 -2.61 2.83
C GLY A 36 -5.55 -1.60 2.05
N PHE A 37 -5.98 -1.26 0.83
CA PHE A 37 -5.30 -0.23 0.02
C PHE A 37 -5.40 1.16 0.65
N GLN A 38 -6.58 1.61 1.10
CA GLN A 38 -6.70 2.90 1.78
C GLN A 38 -5.71 3.04 2.95
N LEU A 39 -5.57 1.99 3.76
CA LEU A 39 -4.64 1.96 4.89
C LEU A 39 -3.17 2.00 4.45
N ALA A 40 -2.83 1.28 3.38
CA ALA A 40 -1.48 1.27 2.84
C ALA A 40 -1.10 2.67 2.32
N GLU A 41 -1.91 3.25 1.44
CA GLU A 41 -1.58 4.55 0.81
C GLU A 41 -1.61 5.68 1.84
N SER A 42 -2.63 5.72 2.71
CA SER A 42 -2.68 6.77 3.74
C SER A 42 -1.60 6.57 4.81
N GLY A 43 -1.16 5.32 5.02
CA GLY A 43 -0.16 4.95 6.02
C GLY A 43 1.27 5.25 5.59
N SER A 44 1.55 5.32 4.29
CA SER A 44 2.88 5.66 3.75
C SER A 44 3.17 7.16 3.79
N VAL A 45 2.13 8.01 3.80
CA VAL A 45 2.27 9.48 3.75
C VAL A 45 3.21 10.03 4.83
N PRO A 46 3.06 9.74 6.14
CA PRO A 46 3.96 10.31 7.15
C PRO A 46 5.42 9.91 6.95
N PHE A 47 5.65 8.70 6.43
CA PHE A 47 6.98 8.20 6.13
C PHE A 47 7.63 8.98 4.97
N LEU A 48 6.89 9.18 3.88
CA LEU A 48 7.36 9.95 2.71
C LEU A 48 7.58 11.43 3.05
N GLU A 49 6.74 12.02 3.90
CA GLU A 49 6.94 13.39 4.37
C GLU A 49 8.19 13.54 5.22
N ALA A 50 8.44 12.61 6.14
CA ALA A 50 9.66 12.60 6.94
C ALA A 50 10.91 12.42 6.06
N LEU A 51 10.85 11.57 5.03
CA LEU A 51 11.92 11.45 4.04
C LEU A 51 12.11 12.74 3.24
N SER A 52 11.03 13.42 2.85
CA SER A 52 11.10 14.72 2.16
C SER A 52 11.81 15.77 3.02
N GLN A 53 11.45 15.87 4.29
CA GLN A 53 12.10 16.76 5.26
C GLN A 53 13.58 16.42 5.44
N ARG A 54 13.91 15.13 5.55
CA ARG A 54 15.28 14.65 5.64
C ARG A 54 16.09 15.01 4.40
N ALA A 55 15.56 14.76 3.21
CA ALA A 55 16.22 15.10 1.95
C ALA A 55 16.53 16.61 1.86
N ALA A 56 15.58 17.46 2.28
CA ALA A 56 15.80 18.91 2.36
C ALA A 56 16.89 19.28 3.38
N ALA A 57 16.87 18.66 4.56
CA ALA A 57 17.89 18.88 5.59
C ALA A 57 19.30 18.43 5.15
N GLU A 58 19.38 17.42 4.28
CA GLU A 58 20.62 16.97 3.64
C GLU A 58 21.03 17.78 2.41
N GLY A 59 20.21 18.76 1.98
CA GLY A 59 20.49 19.65 0.85
C GLY A 59 20.14 19.08 -0.52
N ASP A 60 19.32 18.02 -0.60
CA ASP A 60 18.81 17.47 -1.86
C ASP A 60 17.38 17.96 -2.13
N ASP A 61 17.26 19.21 -2.59
CA ASP A 61 15.98 19.87 -2.88
C ASP A 61 15.17 19.12 -3.96
N TRP A 62 15.85 18.54 -4.94
CA TRP A 62 15.20 17.76 -5.99
C TRP A 62 14.50 16.53 -5.41
N LEU A 63 15.20 15.79 -4.54
CA LEU A 63 14.63 14.61 -3.89
C LEU A 63 13.51 15.00 -2.91
N ALA A 64 13.70 16.09 -2.16
CA ALA A 64 12.69 16.61 -1.24
C ALA A 64 11.38 16.93 -1.97
N GLU A 65 11.45 17.59 -3.13
CA GLU A 65 10.31 17.90 -3.98
C GLU A 65 9.63 16.63 -4.52
N LYS A 66 10.41 15.66 -5.02
CA LYS A 66 9.87 14.38 -5.53
C LYS A 66 9.13 13.60 -4.45
N LEU A 67 9.71 13.51 -3.25
CA LEU A 67 9.10 12.83 -2.11
C LEU A 67 7.85 13.57 -1.60
N SER A 68 7.87 14.90 -1.60
CA SER A 68 6.69 15.70 -1.22
C SER A 68 5.52 15.48 -2.19
N ARG A 69 5.80 15.42 -3.49
CA ARG A 69 4.79 15.09 -4.51
C ARG A 69 4.27 13.67 -4.33
N HIS A 70 5.17 12.70 -4.18
CA HIS A 70 4.79 11.30 -3.90
C HIS A 70 3.86 11.22 -2.68
N ALA A 71 4.20 11.87 -1.57
CA ALA A 71 3.33 11.94 -0.38
C ALA A 71 1.97 12.63 -0.63
N GLN A 72 1.88 13.56 -1.58
CA GLN A 72 0.60 14.17 -1.96
C GLN A 72 -0.24 13.24 -2.81
N ASP A 73 0.39 12.48 -3.71
CA ASP A 73 -0.28 11.52 -4.56
C ASP A 73 -0.81 10.35 -3.70
N GLU A 74 -0.05 9.84 -2.74
CA GLU A 74 -0.53 8.81 -1.79
C GLU A 74 -1.74 9.24 -0.96
N ARG A 75 -1.83 10.53 -0.60
CA ARG A 75 -3.06 11.05 0.04
C ARG A 75 -4.26 10.98 -0.90
N LYS A 76 -4.07 11.34 -2.17
CA LYS A 76 -5.14 11.25 -3.18
C LYS A 76 -5.53 9.80 -3.41
N HIS A 77 -4.57 8.88 -3.49
CA HIS A 77 -4.82 7.45 -3.62
C HIS A 77 -5.67 6.93 -2.46
N GLY A 78 -5.29 7.25 -1.22
CA GLY A 78 -6.07 6.94 -0.03
C GLY A 78 -7.50 7.48 -0.09
N GLN A 79 -7.69 8.71 -0.58
CA GLN A 79 -9.02 9.31 -0.76
C GLN A 79 -9.86 8.61 -1.83
N ILE A 80 -9.26 8.15 -2.93
CA ILE A 80 -9.96 7.37 -3.97
C ILE A 80 -10.54 6.10 -3.36
N PHE A 81 -9.73 5.35 -2.59
CA PHE A 81 -10.21 4.13 -1.91
C PHE A 81 -11.24 4.42 -0.82
N ALA A 82 -11.05 5.50 -0.04
CA ALA A 82 -12.02 5.93 0.97
C ALA A 82 -13.38 6.29 0.36
N HIS A 83 -13.37 7.00 -0.76
CA HIS A 83 -14.59 7.34 -1.50
C HIS A 83 -15.28 6.10 -2.04
N ALA A 84 -14.52 5.14 -2.57
CA ALA A 84 -15.05 3.86 -3.04
C ALA A 84 -15.71 3.06 -1.91
N LEU A 85 -15.11 3.02 -0.72
CA LEU A 85 -15.72 2.40 0.47
C LEU A 85 -17.01 3.11 0.88
N LYS A 86 -17.02 4.45 0.87
CA LYS A 86 -18.21 5.24 1.19
C LYS A 86 -19.38 4.90 0.26
N GLN A 87 -19.14 4.71 -1.04
CA GLN A 87 -20.17 4.27 -2.00
C GLN A 87 -20.74 2.88 -1.67
N LEU A 88 -19.99 2.04 -0.97
CA LEU A 88 -20.42 0.73 -0.49
C LEU A 88 -21.05 0.79 0.92
N ASN A 89 -21.25 1.99 1.48
CA ASN A 89 -21.64 2.23 2.88
C ASN A 89 -20.67 1.55 3.87
N LYS A 90 -19.38 1.53 3.56
CA LYS A 90 -18.32 0.99 4.40
C LYS A 90 -17.31 2.07 4.75
N GLN A 91 -16.59 1.86 5.84
CA GLN A 91 -15.44 2.66 6.25
C GLN A 91 -14.39 1.76 6.90
N VAL A 92 -13.14 2.19 6.87
CA VAL A 92 -12.04 1.48 7.55
C VAL A 92 -12.27 1.51 9.07
N ILE A 93 -11.99 0.39 9.75
CA ILE A 93 -12.06 0.31 11.21
C ILE A 93 -11.02 1.27 11.83
N ASP A 94 -11.38 1.97 12.91
CA ASP A 94 -10.42 2.74 13.68
C ASP A 94 -9.48 1.79 14.46
N PHE A 95 -8.28 1.56 13.93
CA PHE A 95 -7.28 0.69 14.56
C PHE A 95 -6.77 1.21 15.91
N LYS A 96 -7.09 2.46 16.30
CA LYS A 96 -6.83 2.95 17.66
C LYS A 96 -7.73 2.28 18.70
N GLN A 97 -8.86 1.70 18.27
CA GLN A 97 -9.83 1.02 19.12
C GLN A 97 -9.62 -0.50 19.18
N VAL A 98 -8.71 -1.04 18.37
CA VAL A 98 -8.36 -2.47 18.35
C VAL A 98 -7.16 -2.70 19.30
N PRO A 99 -7.28 -3.57 20.33
CA PRO A 99 -6.21 -3.84 21.28
C PRO A 99 -4.88 -4.20 20.60
N GLN A 100 -3.78 -3.58 21.05
CA GLN A 100 -2.44 -3.76 20.44
C GLN A 100 -1.68 -4.99 20.96
N THR A 101 -2.21 -5.65 21.98
CA THR A 101 -1.62 -6.82 22.61
C THR A 101 -2.63 -7.96 22.59
N THR A 102 -2.13 -9.17 22.38
CA THR A 102 -2.90 -10.37 22.75
C THR A 102 -3.20 -10.35 24.25
N ALA A 103 -4.17 -11.15 24.72
CA ALA A 103 -4.50 -11.27 26.15
C ALA A 103 -3.27 -11.63 27.02
N ASP A 104 -2.22 -12.18 26.40
CA ASP A 104 -0.98 -12.61 27.04
C ASP A 104 0.17 -11.57 26.96
N GLY A 105 -0.10 -10.33 26.56
CA GLY A 105 0.89 -9.24 26.56
C GLY A 105 2.01 -9.35 25.52
N LYS A 106 1.98 -10.38 24.65
CA LYS A 106 2.89 -10.49 23.50
C LYS A 106 2.46 -9.54 22.37
N PRO A 107 3.41 -8.94 21.63
CA PRO A 107 3.11 -8.21 20.41
C PRO A 107 2.27 -9.09 19.50
N ASP A 108 1.13 -8.59 19.04
CA ASP A 108 0.25 -9.37 18.19
C ASP A 108 0.98 -9.75 16.89
N GLU A 109 1.29 -11.04 16.72
CA GLU A 109 1.90 -11.58 15.50
C GLU A 109 1.01 -11.33 14.26
N ARG A 110 -0.26 -10.97 14.44
CA ARG A 110 -1.17 -10.52 13.37
C ARG A 110 -0.74 -9.18 12.75
N ARG A 111 0.11 -8.38 13.42
CA ARG A 111 0.66 -7.11 12.89
C ARG A 111 2.04 -7.24 12.26
N ARG A 112 2.69 -8.40 12.29
CA ARG A 112 3.90 -8.65 11.48
C ARG A 112 3.47 -9.00 10.08
N SER A 113 3.80 -8.16 9.10
CA SER A 113 3.60 -8.48 7.68
C SER A 113 4.65 -9.52 7.28
N PRO A 114 4.28 -10.78 6.98
CA PRO A 114 5.24 -11.80 6.58
C PRO A 114 5.97 -11.42 5.29
N PHE A 115 5.29 -10.63 4.44
CA PHE A 115 5.91 -10.03 3.26
C PHE A 115 7.02 -9.05 3.67
N PHE A 116 6.75 -8.11 4.59
CA PHE A 116 7.73 -7.11 5.00
C PHE A 116 8.98 -7.75 5.63
N ASP A 117 8.78 -8.69 6.55
CA ASP A 117 9.87 -9.38 7.25
C ASP A 117 10.77 -10.15 6.26
N ALA A 118 10.19 -10.76 5.22
CA ALA A 118 10.94 -11.46 4.17
C ALA A 118 11.56 -10.50 3.14
N TYR A 119 10.87 -9.42 2.77
CA TYR A 119 11.34 -8.46 1.77
C TYR A 119 12.55 -7.68 2.25
N TYR A 120 12.50 -7.26 3.52
CA TYR A 120 13.58 -6.55 4.21
C TYR A 120 14.43 -7.47 5.09
N GLU A 121 14.54 -8.75 4.74
CA GLU A 121 15.41 -9.68 5.45
C GLU A 121 16.85 -9.13 5.56
N GLY A 122 17.38 -9.10 6.78
CA GLY A 122 18.68 -8.52 7.11
C GLY A 122 18.64 -7.05 7.57
N TYR A 123 17.48 -6.39 7.50
CA TYR A 123 17.30 -5.01 7.99
C TYR A 123 16.49 -5.00 9.30
N SER A 124 16.96 -4.24 10.29
CA SER A 124 16.18 -3.97 11.50
C SER A 124 15.06 -2.97 11.20
N ARG A 125 13.97 -3.01 11.97
CA ARG A 125 12.91 -1.98 11.85
C ARG A 125 13.41 -0.56 12.08
N GLU A 126 14.38 -0.42 12.97
CA GLU A 126 15.03 0.86 13.23
C GLU A 126 15.80 1.36 12.01
N ASN A 127 16.49 0.48 11.29
CA ASN A 127 17.16 0.85 10.04
C ASN A 127 16.16 1.22 8.93
N MET A 128 14.90 0.81 9.04
CA MET A 128 13.85 1.11 8.07
C MET A 128 13.03 2.35 8.45
N SER A 129 13.45 3.13 9.45
CA SER A 129 12.79 4.41 9.78
C SER A 129 13.22 5.51 8.79
N PRO A 130 12.39 6.57 8.59
CA PRO A 130 12.73 7.68 7.68
C PRO A 130 14.10 8.30 7.99
N GLU A 131 14.46 8.38 9.26
CA GLU A 131 15.69 9.02 9.74
C GLU A 131 16.94 8.18 9.46
N LYS A 132 16.79 6.86 9.30
CA LYS A 132 17.92 5.92 9.28
C LYS A 132 18.05 5.10 8.01
N ILE A 133 16.98 4.98 7.22
CA ILE A 133 17.02 4.19 6.01
C ILE A 133 18.08 4.70 5.05
N ASP A 134 18.92 3.78 4.58
CA ASP A 134 19.88 4.09 3.54
C ASP A 134 19.13 4.46 2.25
N TRP A 135 19.55 5.54 1.59
CA TRP A 135 18.86 6.05 0.41
C TRP A 135 18.84 5.04 -0.73
N ILE A 136 19.91 4.26 -0.93
CA ILE A 136 19.97 3.25 -1.99
C ILE A 136 18.99 2.12 -1.67
N VAL A 137 18.90 1.71 -0.41
CA VAL A 137 17.91 0.72 0.06
C VAL A 137 16.48 1.22 -0.18
N PHE A 138 16.18 2.45 0.21
CA PHE A 138 14.87 3.05 -0.02
C PHE A 138 14.54 3.10 -1.52
N PHE A 139 15.39 3.69 -2.36
CA PHE A 139 15.09 3.84 -3.78
C PHE A 139 14.92 2.51 -4.49
N ALA A 140 15.82 1.56 -4.26
CA ALA A 140 15.77 0.27 -4.95
C ALA A 140 14.59 -0.59 -4.47
N SER A 141 14.33 -0.64 -3.16
CA SER A 141 13.21 -1.43 -2.63
C SER A 141 11.87 -0.85 -3.04
N THR A 142 11.67 0.46 -2.91
CA THR A 142 10.42 1.14 -3.24
C THR A 142 10.16 1.14 -4.74
N HIS A 143 11.20 1.34 -5.58
CA HIS A 143 11.06 1.26 -7.05
C HIS A 143 10.38 -0.04 -7.51
N ILE A 144 10.77 -1.17 -6.92
CA ILE A 144 10.21 -2.49 -7.25
C ILE A 144 8.75 -2.64 -6.78
N LEU A 145 8.40 -2.02 -5.64
CA LEU A 145 7.03 -2.01 -5.14
C LEU A 145 6.13 -1.19 -6.06
N GLU A 146 6.49 0.06 -6.35
CA GLU A 146 5.65 0.96 -7.18
C GLU A 146 5.50 0.45 -8.63
N LEU A 147 6.59 -0.06 -9.21
CA LEU A 147 6.58 -0.55 -10.59
C LEU A 147 5.61 -1.71 -10.79
N ASP A 148 5.38 -2.52 -9.76
CA ASP A 148 4.43 -3.61 -9.83
C ASP A 148 3.04 -3.20 -9.34
N ALA A 149 2.94 -2.32 -8.34
CA ALA A 149 1.68 -1.72 -7.91
C ALA A 149 0.95 -1.09 -9.11
N CYS A 150 1.66 -0.34 -9.96
CA CYS A 150 1.11 0.18 -11.21
C CYS A 150 0.43 -0.92 -12.07
N LYS A 151 1.11 -2.07 -12.26
CA LYS A 151 0.57 -3.15 -13.09
C LYS A 151 -0.62 -3.82 -12.41
N ASP A 152 -0.56 -4.00 -11.10
CA ASP A 152 -1.62 -4.62 -10.32
C ASP A 152 -2.88 -3.73 -10.29
N PHE A 153 -2.73 -2.42 -10.15
CA PHE A 153 -3.84 -1.48 -10.28
C PHE A 153 -4.48 -1.49 -11.67
N VAL A 154 -3.69 -1.53 -12.76
CA VAL A 154 -4.25 -1.69 -14.11
C VAL A 154 -5.06 -2.97 -14.25
N ARG A 155 -4.59 -4.08 -13.68
CA ARG A 155 -5.30 -5.37 -13.71
C ARG A 155 -6.57 -5.34 -12.86
N MET A 156 -6.50 -4.73 -11.68
CA MET A 156 -7.66 -4.56 -10.80
C MET A 156 -8.75 -3.71 -11.45
N ALA A 157 -8.39 -2.57 -12.04
CA ALA A 157 -9.34 -1.71 -12.74
C ALA A 157 -10.07 -2.46 -13.86
N LYS A 158 -9.35 -3.32 -14.60
CA LYS A 158 -9.93 -4.17 -15.66
C LYS A 158 -10.79 -5.34 -15.15
N ALA A 159 -10.62 -5.74 -13.90
CA ALA A 159 -11.33 -6.88 -13.32
C ALA A 159 -12.70 -6.50 -12.73
N LEU A 160 -12.91 -5.20 -12.47
CA LEU A 160 -14.17 -4.65 -11.98
C LEU A 160 -15.35 -5.01 -12.91
N PRO A 161 -16.56 -5.15 -12.35
CA PRO A 161 -17.76 -5.38 -13.14
C PRO A 161 -18.10 -4.17 -14.02
N ASP A 162 -18.85 -4.43 -15.08
CA ASP A 162 -19.30 -3.41 -16.03
C ASP A 162 -20.59 -2.75 -15.52
N ASP A 163 -20.43 -1.87 -14.53
CA ASP A 163 -21.48 -1.06 -13.93
C ASP A 163 -20.99 0.37 -13.63
N ALA A 164 -21.91 1.32 -13.47
CA ALA A 164 -21.58 2.74 -13.35
C ALA A 164 -20.75 3.08 -12.10
N GLN A 165 -20.95 2.37 -10.97
CA GLN A 165 -20.16 2.60 -9.76
C GLN A 165 -18.73 2.07 -9.95
N SER A 166 -18.63 0.87 -10.52
CA SER A 166 -17.36 0.22 -10.85
C SER A 166 -16.57 0.98 -11.91
N ALA A 167 -17.22 1.67 -12.86
CA ALA A 167 -16.55 2.50 -13.87
C ALA A 167 -15.79 3.68 -13.24
N ASN A 168 -16.40 4.40 -12.30
CA ASN A 168 -15.75 5.51 -11.59
C ASN A 168 -14.57 5.01 -10.74
N LEU A 169 -14.75 3.88 -10.05
CA LEU A 169 -13.67 3.24 -9.29
C LEU A 169 -12.51 2.81 -10.22
N ALA A 170 -12.82 2.22 -11.37
CA ALA A 170 -11.81 1.82 -12.35
C ALA A 170 -11.00 3.03 -12.84
N GLN A 171 -11.66 4.16 -13.13
CA GLN A 171 -10.97 5.40 -13.51
C GLN A 171 -10.05 5.91 -12.39
N GLY A 172 -10.53 5.90 -11.14
CA GLY A 172 -9.70 6.25 -9.98
C GLY A 172 -8.46 5.36 -9.87
N ILE A 173 -8.63 4.04 -9.94
CA ILE A 173 -7.51 3.07 -9.86
C ILE A 173 -6.54 3.24 -11.04
N LEU A 174 -7.02 3.57 -12.24
CA LEU A 174 -6.15 3.83 -13.39
C LEU A 174 -5.34 5.13 -13.22
N SER A 175 -5.88 6.14 -12.55
CA SER A 175 -5.12 7.34 -12.17
C SER A 175 -3.99 6.98 -11.21
N ILE A 176 -4.29 6.21 -10.15
CA ILE A 176 -3.28 5.71 -9.20
C ILE A 176 -2.17 4.97 -9.94
N ALA A 177 -2.53 4.05 -10.85
CA ALA A 177 -1.54 3.31 -11.62
C ALA A 177 -0.59 4.20 -12.44
N GLN A 178 -1.07 5.36 -12.92
CA GLN A 178 -0.26 6.31 -13.67
C GLN A 178 0.69 7.09 -12.74
N ASP A 179 0.24 7.41 -11.54
CA ASP A 179 1.05 8.07 -10.51
C ASP A 179 2.14 7.11 -9.99
N GLU A 180 1.81 5.83 -9.73
CA GLU A 180 2.81 4.82 -9.32
C GLU A 180 3.90 4.57 -10.36
N LYS A 181 3.54 4.66 -11.64
CA LYS A 181 4.53 4.60 -12.73
C LYS A 181 5.50 5.78 -12.64
N GLY A 182 5.00 6.96 -12.29
CA GLY A 182 5.81 8.16 -12.02
C GLY A 182 6.70 7.99 -10.78
N HIS A 183 6.16 7.40 -9.71
CA HIS A 183 6.91 7.09 -8.49
C HIS A 183 8.08 6.15 -8.78
N ALA A 184 7.80 5.01 -9.42
CA ALA A 184 8.82 4.08 -9.86
C ALA A 184 9.91 4.74 -10.71
N ALA A 185 9.52 5.63 -11.64
CA ALA A 185 10.47 6.30 -12.53
C ALA A 185 11.43 7.23 -11.79
N TYR A 186 10.94 8.08 -10.87
CA TYR A 186 11.84 8.99 -10.16
C TYR A 186 12.75 8.26 -9.16
N LEU A 187 12.29 7.15 -8.58
CA LEU A 187 13.10 6.32 -7.68
C LEU A 187 14.27 5.67 -8.44
N LEU A 188 14.02 5.22 -9.68
CA LEU A 188 15.09 4.74 -10.55
C LEU A 188 16.05 5.87 -10.94
N GLU A 189 15.52 7.05 -11.31
CA GLU A 189 16.35 8.23 -11.59
C GLU A 189 17.23 8.59 -10.38
N ALA A 190 16.70 8.50 -9.16
CA ALA A 190 17.44 8.77 -7.93
C ALA A 190 18.62 7.80 -7.73
N LEU A 191 18.48 6.53 -8.13
CA LEU A 191 19.57 5.54 -8.17
C LEU A 191 20.59 5.88 -9.24
N GLU A 192 20.16 6.17 -10.47
CA GLU A 192 21.02 6.46 -11.61
C GLU A 192 21.86 7.73 -11.42
N ARG A 193 21.35 8.71 -10.65
CA ARG A 193 22.10 9.91 -10.26
C ARG A 193 23.23 9.63 -9.25
N ARG A 194 23.17 8.50 -8.55
CA ARG A 194 24.10 8.14 -7.45
C ARG A 194 25.04 7.01 -7.81
N LEU A 195 24.63 6.11 -8.70
CA LEU A 195 25.33 4.86 -8.96
C LEU A 195 25.53 4.64 -10.47
N PRO A 196 26.64 3.99 -10.87
CA PRO A 196 26.81 3.53 -12.24
C PRO A 196 25.70 2.57 -12.67
N HIS A 197 25.31 2.61 -13.95
CA HIS A 197 24.23 1.81 -14.50
C HIS A 197 24.31 0.30 -14.18
N ALA A 198 25.52 -0.27 -14.17
CA ALA A 198 25.71 -1.68 -13.83
C ALA A 198 25.32 -2.00 -12.37
N GLN A 199 25.58 -1.09 -11.44
CA GLN A 199 25.19 -1.25 -10.04
C GLN A 199 23.68 -1.04 -9.85
N VAL A 200 23.09 -0.07 -10.55
CA VAL A 200 21.64 0.13 -10.56
C VAL A 200 20.93 -1.14 -11.04
N THR A 201 21.39 -1.71 -12.15
CA THR A 201 20.85 -2.96 -12.71
C THR A 201 20.94 -4.11 -11.70
N ALA A 202 22.11 -4.27 -11.05
CA ALA A 202 22.30 -5.31 -10.05
C ALA A 202 21.36 -5.15 -8.83
N LEU A 203 21.18 -3.92 -8.35
CA LEU A 203 20.27 -3.61 -7.23
C LEU A 203 18.81 -3.89 -7.59
N VAL A 204 18.37 -3.46 -8.77
CA VAL A 204 17.01 -3.73 -9.28
C VAL A 204 16.76 -5.24 -9.35
N ASP A 205 17.74 -6.00 -9.84
CA ASP A 205 17.68 -7.47 -9.89
C ASP A 205 17.63 -8.11 -8.50
N GLU A 206 18.41 -7.60 -7.54
CA GLU A 206 18.43 -8.07 -6.15
C GLU A 206 17.06 -7.85 -5.50
N TRP A 207 16.54 -6.63 -5.54
CA TRP A 207 15.26 -6.29 -4.90
C TRP A 207 14.09 -6.98 -5.59
N ARG A 208 14.15 -7.19 -6.91
CA ARG A 208 13.20 -8.05 -7.63
C ARG A 208 13.22 -9.48 -7.06
N THR A 209 14.41 -10.03 -6.82
CA THR A 209 14.57 -11.38 -6.25
C THR A 209 14.02 -11.44 -4.82
N ARG A 210 14.33 -10.45 -3.98
CA ARG A 210 13.78 -10.34 -2.61
C ARG A 210 12.26 -10.31 -2.61
N LYS A 211 11.64 -9.56 -3.53
CA LYS A 211 10.18 -9.50 -3.65
C LYS A 211 9.59 -10.86 -3.97
N VAL A 212 10.19 -11.59 -4.92
CA VAL A 212 9.73 -12.93 -5.29
C VAL A 212 9.78 -13.87 -4.08
N ASN A 213 10.89 -13.85 -3.33
CA ASN A 213 11.03 -14.66 -2.13
C ASN A 213 9.99 -14.29 -1.07
N ALA A 214 9.72 -12.99 -0.88
CA ALA A 214 8.72 -12.50 0.05
C ALA A 214 7.29 -12.91 -0.34
N LEU A 215 6.95 -12.89 -1.63
CA LEU A 215 5.67 -13.40 -2.13
C LEU A 215 5.51 -14.90 -1.85
N LEU A 216 6.55 -15.70 -2.07
CA LEU A 216 6.52 -17.13 -1.77
C LEU A 216 6.34 -17.40 -0.27
N ALA A 217 7.06 -16.65 0.58
CA ALA A 217 6.91 -16.75 2.03
C ALA A 217 5.48 -16.36 2.49
N MET A 218 4.90 -15.32 1.88
CA MET A 218 3.52 -14.91 2.16
C MET A 218 2.50 -15.99 1.75
N VAL A 219 2.67 -16.59 0.57
CA VAL A 219 1.81 -17.70 0.10
C VAL A 219 1.93 -18.91 1.03
N GLY A 220 3.15 -19.28 1.43
CA GLY A 220 3.37 -20.36 2.40
C GLY A 220 2.64 -20.13 3.73
N ASN A 221 2.69 -18.89 4.24
CA ASN A 221 1.99 -18.53 5.47
C ASN A 221 0.45 -18.54 5.32
N LEU A 222 -0.09 -18.10 4.18
CA LEU A 222 -1.53 -18.13 3.92
C LEU A 222 -2.08 -19.56 3.89
N ILE A 223 -1.34 -20.49 3.30
CA ILE A 223 -1.67 -21.92 3.29
C ILE A 223 -1.67 -22.47 4.72
N GLN A 224 -0.68 -22.11 5.55
CA GLN A 224 -0.60 -22.57 6.94
C GLN A 224 -1.71 -22.01 7.84
N ARG A 225 -2.23 -20.80 7.55
CA ARG A 225 -3.26 -20.11 8.36
C ARG A 225 -4.71 -20.37 7.89
N ASN A 226 -4.96 -21.36 7.03
CA ASN A 226 -6.29 -21.68 6.47
C ASN A 226 -7.05 -20.46 5.88
N GLY A 227 -6.32 -19.45 5.36
CA GLY A 227 -6.92 -18.32 4.65
C GLY A 227 -7.79 -17.36 5.48
N GLN A 228 -7.80 -17.43 6.81
CA GLN A 228 -8.59 -16.48 7.62
C GLN A 228 -7.91 -15.10 7.67
N GLN A 229 -8.50 -14.10 7.01
CA GLN A 229 -8.14 -12.70 7.19
C GLN A 229 -9.21 -11.96 8.00
N PRO A 230 -8.82 -11.16 9.02
CA PRO A 230 -9.76 -10.34 9.76
C PRO A 230 -10.36 -9.25 8.86
N SER A 231 -11.61 -8.87 9.15
CA SER A 231 -12.27 -7.76 8.46
C SER A 231 -11.62 -6.43 8.86
N LEU A 232 -11.41 -5.56 7.86
CA LEU A 232 -10.82 -4.22 7.97
C LEU A 232 -11.87 -3.11 7.82
N VAL A 233 -13.14 -3.48 7.61
CA VAL A 233 -14.24 -2.56 7.36
C VAL A 233 -15.32 -2.68 8.42
N GLN A 234 -15.97 -1.56 8.72
CA GLN A 234 -17.23 -1.49 9.46
C GLN A 234 -18.28 -0.77 8.61
N ASP A 235 -19.55 -0.88 9.01
CA ASP A 235 -20.62 -0.11 8.38
C ASP A 235 -20.37 1.39 8.57
N GLY A 236 -20.57 2.15 7.50
CA GLY A 236 -20.52 3.61 7.53
C GLY A 236 -21.70 4.15 8.33
N VAL A 237 -21.49 5.20 9.14
CA VAL A 237 -22.60 5.89 9.79
C VAL A 237 -23.37 6.67 8.70
N PRO A 238 -24.68 6.48 8.53
CA PRO A 238 -25.47 7.24 7.56
C PRO A 238 -25.36 8.75 7.82
N ALA A 239 -25.15 9.54 6.77
CA ALA A 239 -25.02 11.00 6.86
C ALA A 239 -26.26 11.67 7.49
N GLU A 240 -27.43 11.01 7.44
CA GLU A 240 -28.68 11.49 8.03
C GLU A 240 -28.70 11.48 9.57
N MET A 241 -27.74 10.82 10.24
CA MET A 241 -27.67 10.83 11.71
C MET A 241 -26.73 11.88 12.31
N SER A 242 -25.95 12.61 11.49
CA SER A 242 -25.06 13.65 11.99
C SER A 242 -25.76 15.00 12.21
N GLU A 243 -26.89 15.24 11.52
CA GLU A 243 -27.66 16.49 11.67
C GLU A 243 -28.71 16.40 12.79
N GLY A 244 -29.24 15.20 13.07
CA GLY A 244 -30.30 15.01 14.08
C GLY A 244 -29.86 14.99 15.55
N VAL A 245 -28.55 14.91 15.85
CA VAL A 245 -28.03 14.93 17.24
C VAL A 245 -27.66 16.35 17.68
N ALA A 246 -27.39 17.26 16.75
CA ALA A 246 -27.10 18.66 17.06
C ALA A 246 -28.39 19.44 17.42
N GLU A 247 -29.49 19.24 16.69
CA GLU A 247 -30.75 19.95 16.96
C GLU A 247 -31.48 19.50 18.24
N ARG A 248 -31.30 18.25 18.68
CA ARG A 248 -31.95 17.76 19.92
C ARG A 248 -31.33 18.29 21.21
N LYS A 249 -30.16 18.92 21.17
CA LYS A 249 -29.54 19.56 22.36
C LYS A 249 -29.96 21.01 22.55
N GLU A 250 -30.42 21.72 21.53
CA GLU A 250 -30.91 23.10 21.67
C GLU A 250 -32.36 23.19 22.14
N LEU A 251 -33.21 22.21 21.83
CA LEU A 251 -34.62 22.21 22.26
C LEU A 251 -34.86 21.74 23.71
N ALA A 252 -33.82 21.28 24.41
CA ALA A 252 -33.91 20.91 25.83
C ALA A 252 -33.40 22.02 26.78
N ALA A 253 -33.08 23.20 26.25
CA ALA A 253 -32.51 24.34 26.99
C ALA A 253 -33.39 25.61 26.95
N ILE A 254 -34.69 25.48 26.66
CA ILE A 254 -35.72 26.52 26.85
C ILE A 254 -36.85 25.92 27.67
#